data_AF-A0A0F6Z474-F1
#
_entry.id   AF-A0A0F6Z474-F1
#
_cell.length_a   1.000
_cell.length_b   1.000
_cell.length_c   1.000
_cell.angle_alpha   90.00
_cell.angle_beta   90.00
_cell.angle_gamma   90.00
#
_symmetry.space_group_name_H-M   'P 1'
#
loop_
_entity.id
_entity.type
_entity.pdbx_description
1 polymer ?
#
loop_
_entity_poly.entity_id
_entity_poly.type
_entity_poly.pdbx_seq_one_letter_code
_entity_poly.pdbx_strand_id
1 'polypeptide(L)'
;MNFLLDENFPANSIGYLRPMYQGHSFDRVVDGNYQSGIDDLTLFAEAQKQGVNVLITGDIRQIMGQDRLDERAACRAAGIHWLGIPQVLRAKGKERKWAQINSLLANLRYAVKHFESASEPTAILLQPGSFKLQAEKDFPQPL
;
A
#
# COMPACT_ATOMS: atom_id res chain seq x y z
N MET A 1 5.49 -6.35 -11.70
CA MET A 1 4.23 -5.59 -11.48
C MET A 1 4.55 -4.12 -11.25
N ASN A 2 3.62 -3.25 -11.65
CA ASN A 2 3.71 -1.80 -11.50
C ASN A 2 2.84 -1.36 -10.32
N PHE A 3 3.45 -0.73 -9.33
CA PHE A 3 2.81 -0.25 -8.11
C PHE A 3 2.69 1.27 -8.12
N LEU A 4 1.51 1.77 -7.76
CA LEU A 4 1.26 3.18 -7.52
C LEU A 4 0.99 3.42 -6.04
N LEU A 5 1.74 4.33 -5.44
CA LEU A 5 1.55 4.74 -4.05
C LEU A 5 0.72 6.02 -4.00
N ASP A 6 -0.38 5.95 -3.26
CA ASP A 6 -1.30 7.05 -3.03
C ASP A 6 -0.66 8.21 -2.23
N GLU A 7 -1.23 9.40 -2.31
CA GLU A 7 -0.73 10.61 -1.64
C GLU A 7 -0.74 10.50 -0.12
N ASN A 8 -1.68 9.71 0.43
CA ASN A 8 -1.80 9.46 1.86
C ASN A 8 -0.76 8.46 2.39
N PHE A 9 0.08 7.89 1.53
CA PHE A 9 1.12 6.93 1.91
C PHE A 9 2.51 7.60 2.08
N PRO A 10 3.36 7.13 3.02
CA PRO A 10 4.67 7.75 3.25
C PRO A 10 5.58 7.81 2.00
N ALA A 11 5.89 9.04 1.56
CA ALA A 11 6.69 9.34 0.36
C ALA A 11 8.07 8.65 0.30
N ASN A 12 8.76 8.55 1.44
CA ASN A 12 10.11 8.00 1.53
C ASN A 12 10.15 6.47 1.35
N SER A 13 9.01 5.80 1.20
CA SER A 13 8.92 4.34 0.97
C SER A 13 9.56 3.90 -0.35
N ILE A 14 9.46 4.70 -1.42
CA ILE A 14 10.02 4.38 -2.75
C ILE A 14 11.52 4.05 -2.65
N GLY A 15 12.27 4.81 -1.85
CA GLY A 15 13.72 4.64 -1.69
C GLY A 15 14.10 3.27 -1.12
N TYR A 16 13.19 2.61 -0.39
CA TYR A 16 13.39 1.25 0.13
C TYR A 16 12.81 0.19 -0.82
N LEU A 17 11.67 0.46 -1.43
CA LEU A 17 10.95 -0.50 -2.28
C LEU A 17 11.74 -0.85 -3.55
N ARG A 18 12.22 0.17 -4.28
CA ARG A 18 12.93 -0.03 -5.55
C ARG A 18 14.15 -0.95 -5.43
N PRO A 19 15.08 -0.77 -4.46
CA PRO A 19 16.21 -1.68 -4.33
C PRO A 19 15.83 -3.07 -3.80
N MET A 20 14.77 -3.18 -2.97
CA MET A 20 14.38 -4.44 -2.33
C MET A 20 13.54 -5.36 -3.24
N TYR A 21 12.77 -4.79 -4.17
CA TYR A 21 11.83 -5.50 -5.04
C TYR A 21 12.18 -5.31 -6.51
N GLN A 22 13.36 -5.79 -6.90
CA GLN A 22 13.82 -5.77 -8.29
C GLN A 22 12.83 -6.53 -9.19
N GLY A 23 12.58 -6.02 -10.40
CA GLY A 23 11.57 -6.56 -11.32
C GLY A 23 10.15 -6.00 -11.14
N HIS A 24 9.95 -5.16 -10.12
CA HIS A 24 8.74 -4.36 -9.95
C HIS A 24 9.06 -2.87 -10.12
N SER A 25 8.08 -2.09 -10.59
CA SER A 25 8.19 -0.63 -10.63
C SER A 25 7.32 -0.01 -9.54
N PHE A 26 7.76 1.15 -9.03
CA PHE A 26 7.08 1.87 -7.96
C PHE A 26 7.08 3.35 -8.31
N ASP A 27 5.88 3.90 -8.42
CA ASP A 27 5.62 5.32 -8.65
C ASP A 27 4.68 5.88 -7.58
N ARG A 28 4.55 7.20 -7.56
CA ARG A 28 3.71 7.93 -6.62
C ARG A 28 2.77 8.85 -7.38
N VAL A 29 1.57 9.02 -6.85
CA VAL A 29 0.60 9.99 -7.39
C VAL A 29 1.23 11.38 -7.46
N VAL A 30 1.87 11.83 -6.37
CA VAL A 30 2.41 13.19 -6.26
C VAL A 30 3.71 13.43 -7.06
N ASP A 31 4.47 12.37 -7.36
CA ASP A 31 5.77 12.50 -8.06
C ASP A 31 5.70 12.07 -9.54
N GLY A 32 4.57 11.51 -9.97
CA GLY A 32 4.38 10.93 -11.29
C GLY A 32 3.68 11.86 -12.29
N ASN A 33 3.03 11.27 -13.29
CA ASN A 33 2.24 11.98 -14.30
C ASN A 33 0.81 12.34 -13.81
N TYR A 34 0.52 12.19 -12.51
CA TYR A 34 -0.82 12.41 -11.97
C TYR A 34 -0.96 13.83 -11.43
N GLN A 35 -2.12 14.44 -11.61
CA GLN A 35 -2.42 15.74 -11.01
C GLN A 35 -2.55 15.58 -9.49
N SER A 36 -1.93 16.49 -8.73
CA SER A 36 -2.12 16.54 -7.27
C SER A 36 -3.59 16.78 -6.93
N GLY A 37 -4.14 16.04 -5.96
CA GLY A 37 -5.54 16.15 -5.56
C GLY A 37 -6.54 15.62 -6.60
N ILE A 38 -6.10 14.76 -7.50
CA ILE A 38 -6.97 13.97 -8.39
C ILE A 38 -7.96 13.14 -7.55
N ASP A 39 -9.23 13.10 -7.94
CA ASP A 39 -10.20 12.25 -7.27
C ASP A 39 -9.95 10.77 -7.56
N ASP A 40 -10.36 9.89 -6.65
CA ASP A 40 -10.06 8.45 -6.72
C ASP A 40 -10.57 7.78 -8.01
N LEU A 41 -11.75 8.19 -8.52
CA LEU A 41 -12.32 7.61 -9.74
C LEU A 41 -11.46 7.95 -10.96
N THR A 42 -11.06 9.22 -11.09
CA THR A 42 -10.14 9.65 -12.15
C THR A 42 -8.76 9.01 -11.98
N LEU A 43 -8.28 8.87 -10.74
CA LEU A 43 -7.02 8.21 -10.43
C LEU A 43 -6.98 6.77 -10.95
N PHE A 44 -8.04 5.97 -10.74
CA PHE A 44 -8.09 4.59 -11.23
C PHE A 44 -8.02 4.52 -12.76
N ALA A 45 -8.72 5.41 -13.46
CA ALA A 45 -8.71 5.45 -14.92
C ALA A 45 -7.31 5.81 -15.47
N GLU A 46 -6.65 6.81 -14.88
CA GLU A 46 -5.29 7.19 -15.29
C GLU A 46 -4.26 6.13 -14.90
N ALA A 47 -4.43 5.49 -13.74
CA ALA A 47 -3.59 4.37 -13.30
C ALA A 47 -3.66 3.20 -14.29
N GLN A 48 -4.86 2.85 -14.76
CA GLN A 48 -5.04 1.82 -15.78
C GLN A 48 -4.30 2.16 -17.08
N LYS A 49 -4.44 3.41 -17.57
CA LYS A 49 -3.75 3.86 -18.80
C LYS A 49 -2.23 3.76 -18.70
N GLN A 50 -1.69 3.99 -17.50
CA GLN A 50 -0.26 3.88 -17.22
C GLN A 50 0.19 2.44 -16.89
N GLY A 51 -0.72 1.46 -17.01
CA GLY A 51 -0.41 0.05 -16.77
C GLY A 51 -0.11 -0.26 -15.30
N VAL A 52 -0.67 0.50 -14.36
CA VAL A 52 -0.59 0.20 -12.93
C VAL A 52 -1.33 -1.11 -12.66
N ASN A 53 -0.70 -2.00 -11.93
CA ASN A 53 -1.30 -3.26 -11.51
C ASN A 53 -1.86 -3.19 -10.10
N VAL A 54 -1.23 -2.41 -9.21
CA VAL A 54 -1.58 -2.36 -7.79
C VAL A 54 -1.55 -0.92 -7.28
N LEU A 55 -2.64 -0.48 -6.65
CA LEU A 55 -2.67 0.75 -5.85
C LEU A 55 -2.38 0.44 -4.38
N ILE A 56 -1.50 1.21 -3.76
CA ILE A 56 -1.17 1.13 -2.33
C ILE A 56 -1.69 2.37 -1.62
N THR A 57 -2.57 2.19 -0.62
CA THR A 57 -3.15 3.29 0.16
C THR A 57 -2.93 3.11 1.67
N GLY A 58 -2.76 4.22 2.36
CA GLY A 58 -2.81 4.32 3.82
C GLY A 58 -4.21 4.62 4.38
N ASP A 59 -5.16 5.05 3.54
CA ASP A 59 -6.54 5.30 3.96
C ASP A 59 -7.42 4.05 3.79
N ILE A 60 -7.51 3.28 4.87
CA ILE A 60 -8.29 2.04 4.88
C ILE A 60 -9.80 2.26 4.71
N ARG A 61 -10.30 3.50 4.87
CA ARG A 61 -11.72 3.80 4.65
C ARG A 61 -12.11 3.68 3.18
N GLN A 62 -11.18 3.94 2.25
CA GLN A 62 -11.41 3.71 0.82
C GLN A 62 -11.64 2.21 0.53
N ILE A 63 -11.04 1.33 1.33
CA ILE A 63 -11.20 -0.12 1.17
C ILE A 63 -12.40 -0.64 1.95
N MET A 64 -12.63 -0.20 3.18
CA MET A 64 -13.64 -0.79 4.07
C MET A 64 -14.98 -0.04 4.11
N GLY A 65 -15.02 1.20 3.63
CA GLY A 65 -16.18 2.08 3.75
C GLY A 65 -17.38 1.59 2.95
N GLN A 66 -18.54 1.50 3.60
CA GLN A 66 -19.81 1.22 2.91
C GLN A 66 -20.23 2.38 2.01
N ASP A 67 -19.77 3.59 2.29
CA ASP A 67 -19.95 4.81 1.51
C ASP A 67 -18.93 4.98 0.37
N ARG A 68 -18.15 3.94 0.10
CA ARG A 68 -17.05 3.92 -0.90
C ARG A 68 -17.14 2.74 -1.87
N LEU A 69 -18.34 2.16 -2.00
CA LEU A 69 -18.61 1.05 -2.90
C LEU A 69 -18.31 1.40 -4.37
N ASP A 70 -18.57 2.65 -4.77
CA ASP A 70 -18.32 3.13 -6.12
C ASP A 70 -16.83 3.16 -6.47
N GLU A 71 -15.96 3.55 -5.52
CA GLU A 71 -14.50 3.51 -5.70
C GLU A 71 -13.98 2.08 -5.84
N ARG A 72 -14.51 1.15 -5.04
CA ARG A 72 -14.17 -0.28 -5.16
C ARG A 72 -14.60 -0.85 -6.50
N ALA A 73 -15.79 -0.49 -6.96
CA ALA A 73 -16.30 -0.91 -8.27
C ALA A 73 -15.44 -0.33 -9.40
N ALA A 74 -15.05 0.95 -9.30
CA ALA A 74 -14.20 1.62 -10.27
C ALA A 74 -12.78 1.01 -10.31
N CYS A 75 -12.16 0.77 -9.16
CA CYS A 75 -10.86 0.11 -9.06
C CYS A 75 -10.89 -1.30 -9.67
N ARG A 76 -11.96 -2.07 -9.39
CA ARG A 76 -12.18 -3.38 -10.01
C ARG A 76 -12.37 -3.27 -11.54
N ALA A 77 -13.15 -2.31 -12.02
CA ALA A 77 -13.37 -2.08 -13.45
C ALA A 77 -12.08 -1.66 -14.17
N ALA A 78 -11.21 -0.92 -13.49
CA ALA A 78 -9.89 -0.55 -13.97
C ALA A 78 -8.90 -1.73 -14.04
N GLY A 79 -9.25 -2.89 -13.47
CA GLY A 79 -8.38 -4.06 -13.45
C GLY A 79 -7.25 -3.97 -12.41
N ILE A 80 -7.39 -3.09 -11.41
CA ILE A 80 -6.31 -2.74 -10.47
C ILE A 80 -6.50 -3.50 -9.15
N HIS A 81 -5.44 -4.13 -8.65
CA HIS A 81 -5.42 -4.67 -7.29
C HIS A 81 -5.26 -3.55 -6.26
N TRP A 82 -5.75 -3.77 -5.04
CA TRP A 82 -5.72 -2.75 -4.01
C TRP A 82 -5.05 -3.27 -2.73
N LEU A 83 -3.98 -2.62 -2.28
CA LEU A 83 -3.27 -2.96 -1.06
C LEU A 83 -3.46 -1.85 0.00
N GLY A 84 -4.24 -2.15 1.03
CA GLY A 84 -4.48 -1.28 2.17
C GLY A 84 -3.49 -1.51 3.30
N ILE A 85 -2.88 -0.44 3.80
CA ILE A 85 -1.87 -0.51 4.85
C ILE A 85 -2.25 0.46 5.98
N PRO A 86 -2.96 -0.02 7.02
CA PRO A 86 -3.44 0.84 8.08
C PRO A 86 -2.32 1.56 8.84
N GLN A 87 -2.61 2.79 9.25
CA GLN A 87 -1.79 3.51 10.20
C GLN A 87 -1.80 2.82 11.57
N VAL A 88 -0.65 2.84 12.24
CA VAL A 88 -0.55 2.39 13.62
C VAL A 88 -0.92 3.55 14.54
N LEU A 89 -2.20 3.64 14.90
CA LEU A 89 -2.80 4.80 15.59
C LEU A 89 -2.09 5.20 16.90
N ARG A 90 -1.51 4.21 17.59
CA ARG A 90 -0.79 4.42 18.87
C ARG A 90 0.62 5.01 18.69
N ALA A 91 1.23 4.90 17.52
CA ALA A 91 2.52 5.51 17.23
C ALA A 91 2.38 7.03 17.05
N LYS A 92 3.44 7.82 17.27
CA LYS A 92 3.40 9.29 17.16
C LYS A 92 4.34 9.82 16.09
N GLY A 93 3.93 10.91 15.43
CA GLY A 93 4.76 11.61 14.44
C GLY A 93 5.33 10.69 13.36
N LYS A 94 6.65 10.67 13.21
CA LYS A 94 7.37 9.86 12.20
C LYS A 94 7.23 8.35 12.42
N GLU A 95 6.99 7.90 13.65
CA GLU A 95 6.84 6.48 13.98
C GLU A 95 5.65 5.85 13.25
N ARG A 96 4.54 6.60 13.07
CA ARG A 96 3.38 6.13 12.31
C ARG A 96 3.77 5.73 10.89
N LYS A 97 4.56 6.60 10.24
CA LYS A 97 5.03 6.40 8.87
C LYS A 97 5.99 5.21 8.80
N TRP A 98 6.94 5.11 9.72
CA TRP A 98 7.88 3.98 9.77
C TRP A 98 7.16 2.65 9.99
N ALA A 99 6.18 2.59 10.87
CA ALA A 99 5.42 1.37 11.11
C ALA A 99 4.62 0.92 9.89
N GLN A 100 4.03 1.86 9.13
CA GLN A 100 3.38 1.56 7.84
C GLN A 100 4.38 1.06 6.80
N ILE A 101 5.52 1.73 6.64
CA ILE A 101 6.56 1.30 5.69
C ILE A 101 7.06 -0.10 6.05
N ASN A 102 7.35 -0.35 7.33
CA ASN A 102 7.77 -1.67 7.79
C ASN A 102 6.72 -2.75 7.52
N SER A 103 5.43 -2.44 7.72
CA SER A 103 4.35 -3.37 7.39
C SER A 103 4.32 -3.68 5.88
N LEU A 104 4.49 -2.66 5.02
CA LEU A 104 4.61 -2.87 3.57
C LEU A 104 5.80 -3.77 3.23
N LEU A 105 7.01 -3.41 3.69
CA LEU A 105 8.25 -4.13 3.38
C LEU A 105 8.24 -5.58 3.90
N ALA A 106 7.60 -5.83 5.05
CA ALA A 106 7.51 -7.20 5.58
C ALA A 106 6.55 -8.09 4.78
N ASN A 107 5.51 -7.49 4.18
CA ASN A 107 4.37 -8.24 3.63
C ASN A 107 4.29 -8.23 2.09
N LEU A 108 4.93 -7.27 1.40
CA LEU A 108 4.74 -7.09 -0.04
C LEU A 108 5.09 -8.35 -0.85
N ARG A 109 6.14 -9.08 -0.46
CA ARG A 109 6.53 -10.34 -1.15
C ARG A 109 5.43 -11.41 -1.13
N TYR A 110 4.58 -11.40 -0.11
CA TYR A 110 3.46 -12.33 0.01
C TYR A 110 2.25 -11.81 -0.76
N ALA A 111 1.97 -10.50 -0.66
CA ALA A 111 0.90 -9.86 -1.41
C ALA A 111 1.09 -9.99 -2.93
N VAL A 112 2.32 -9.83 -3.43
CA VAL A 112 2.68 -10.04 -4.86
C VAL A 112 2.21 -11.41 -5.34
N LYS A 113 2.53 -12.48 -4.61
CA LYS A 113 2.14 -13.84 -4.99
C LYS A 113 0.62 -14.00 -5.07
N HIS A 114 -0.10 -13.38 -4.15
CA HIS A 114 -1.57 -13.38 -4.18
C HIS A 114 -2.09 -12.67 -5.43
N PHE A 115 -1.58 -11.47 -5.74
CA PHE A 115 -2.00 -10.71 -6.92
C PHE A 115 -1.67 -11.44 -8.23
N GLU A 116 -0.47 -12.02 -8.36
CA GLU A 116 -0.06 -12.79 -9.54
C GLU A 116 -0.92 -14.04 -9.77
N SER A 117 -1.41 -14.66 -8.68
CA SER A 117 -2.28 -15.84 -8.75
C SER A 117 -3.77 -15.51 -8.91
N ALA A 118 -4.15 -14.25 -8.77
CA ALA A 118 -5.55 -13.86 -8.77
C ALA A 118 -6.11 -13.81 -10.19
N SER A 119 -7.27 -14.43 -10.41
CA SER A 119 -8.00 -14.37 -11.68
C SER A 119 -8.78 -13.07 -11.87
N GLU A 120 -8.90 -12.26 -10.81
CA GLU A 120 -9.63 -11.00 -10.79
C GLU A 120 -8.95 -9.96 -9.89
N PRO A 121 -9.20 -8.65 -10.11
CA PRO A 121 -8.72 -7.59 -9.23
C PRO A 121 -9.10 -7.87 -7.77
N THR A 122 -8.09 -7.85 -6.91
CA THR A 122 -8.21 -8.33 -5.53
C THR A 122 -7.73 -7.25 -4.57
N ALA A 123 -8.48 -7.04 -3.51
CA ALA A 123 -8.10 -6.15 -2.41
C ALA A 123 -7.53 -6.95 -1.24
N ILE A 124 -6.36 -6.53 -0.75
CA ILE A 124 -5.73 -7.04 0.47
C ILE A 124 -5.64 -5.90 1.47
N LEU A 125 -6.16 -6.10 2.68
CA LEU A 125 -5.97 -5.19 3.80
C LEU A 125 -5.03 -5.83 4.81
N LEU A 126 -3.87 -5.22 5.01
CA LEU A 126 -2.92 -5.67 6.01
C LEU A 126 -3.41 -5.33 7.42
N GLN A 127 -2.95 -6.10 8.40
CA GLN A 127 -3.07 -5.71 9.80
C GLN A 127 -2.12 -4.54 10.11
N PRO A 128 -2.45 -3.66 11.08
CA PRO A 128 -1.53 -2.63 11.54
C PRO A 128 -0.22 -3.25 12.03
N GLY A 129 0.91 -2.66 11.64
CA GLY A 129 2.21 -3.08 12.12
C GLY A 129 2.35 -2.90 13.64
N SER A 130 3.35 -3.55 14.22
CA SER A 130 3.75 -3.31 15.61
C SER A 130 4.90 -2.29 15.66
N PHE A 131 4.85 -1.40 16.65
CA PHE A 131 5.96 -0.51 17.01
C PHE A 131 6.60 -0.92 18.33
N LYS A 132 6.16 -2.05 18.90
CA LYS A 132 6.75 -2.64 20.10
C LYS A 132 7.75 -3.69 19.69
N LEU A 133 8.89 -3.73 20.37
CA LEU A 133 9.83 -4.85 20.28
C LEU A 133 9.07 -6.18 20.44
N GLN A 134 9.17 -7.03 19.43
CA GLN A 134 8.69 -8.41 19.49
C GLN A 134 9.93 -9.28 19.77
N ALA A 135 10.30 -9.38 21.05
CA ALA A 135 11.38 -10.27 21.45
C ALA A 135 10.86 -11.70 21.58
N GLU A 136 11.73 -12.67 21.30
CA GLU A 136 11.45 -14.08 21.59
C GLU A 136 11.22 -14.29 23.08
N LYS A 137 10.57 -15.42 23.40
CA LYS A 137 10.44 -15.86 24.79
C LYS A 137 11.84 -15.94 25.42
N ASP A 138 11.97 -15.44 26.64
CA ASP A 138 13.21 -15.38 27.43
C ASP A 138 14.24 -14.29 27.02
N PHE A 139 13.83 -13.32 26.18
CA PHE A 139 14.62 -12.12 25.85
C PHE A 139 13.89 -10.80 26.20
N PRO A 140 14.63 -9.67 26.36
CA PRO A 140 16.09 -9.58 26.42
C PRO A 140 16.65 -10.14 27.74
N GLN A 141 17.82 -10.77 27.68
CA GLN A 141 18.58 -11.24 28.83
C GLN A 141 19.87 -10.42 28.99
N PRO A 142 20.42 -10.29 30.22
CA PRO A 142 21.78 -9.80 30.43
C PRO A 142 22.79 -10.68 29.67
N LEU A 143 23.84 -10.07 29.11
CA LEU A 143 24.99 -10.78 28.53
C LEU A 143 26.02 -11.12 29.60
#